data_AF-A0A414NZ87-F1
#
_entry.id   AF-A0A414NZ87-F1
#
_cell.length_a   1.000
_cell.length_b   1.000
_cell.length_c   1.000
_cell.angle_alpha   90.00
_cell.angle_beta   90.00
_cell.angle_gamma   90.00
#
_symmetry.space_group_name_H-M   'P 1'
#
loop_
_entity.id
_entity.type
_entity.pdbx_description
1 polymer ?
#
loop_
_entity_poly.entity_id
_entity_poly.type
_entity_poly.pdbx_seq_one_letter_code
_entity_poly.pdbx_strand_id
1 'polypeptide(L)'
;VSVLVIGKNKGWKQDVSLGRKVNQSFVQLPFARFIQMIQYKAESIGMKVVLTEESYTSGTSFLDGEAPTKDRYDKSRRVHRGLFQANDGRKINADVNGAYQIMRKVFPNVNANGIEGVALRPAVVALSMSARRSFDCA
;
A
#
# COMPACT_ATOMS: atom_id res chain seq x y z
N VAL A 1 8.66 9.04 15.18
CA VAL A 1 7.46 8.25 14.78
C VAL A 1 6.90 7.60 16.03
N SER A 2 5.63 7.86 16.37
CA SER A 2 5.02 7.41 17.65
C SER A 2 4.01 6.28 17.48
N VAL A 3 3.37 6.18 16.30
CA VAL A 3 2.30 5.20 16.03
C VAL A 3 2.57 4.50 14.70
N LEU A 4 2.41 3.18 14.69
CA LEU A 4 2.43 2.33 13.50
C LEU A 4 1.01 1.82 13.24
N VAL A 5 0.50 2.03 12.03
CA VAL A 5 -0.79 1.50 11.61
C VAL A 5 -0.56 0.32 10.67
N ILE A 6 -1.19 -0.81 10.96
CA ILE A 6 -1.14 -2.01 10.13
C ILE A 6 -2.58 -2.37 9.76
N GLY A 7 -2.82 -2.51 8.47
CA GLY A 7 -4.08 -3.04 7.99
C GLY A 7 -4.10 -4.58 8.03
N LYS A 8 -5.22 -5.14 8.49
CA LYS A 8 -5.45 -6.58 8.61
C LYS A 8 -6.93 -6.89 8.56
N ASN A 9 -7.34 -7.61 7.51
CA ASN A 9 -8.68 -8.16 7.42
C ASN A 9 -8.76 -9.51 8.16
N LYS A 10 -9.77 -9.68 9.03
CA LYS A 10 -10.01 -10.96 9.71
C LYS A 10 -10.41 -12.01 8.67
N GLY A 11 -9.88 -13.22 8.79
CA GLY A 11 -10.24 -14.33 7.89
C GLY A 11 -9.78 -14.19 6.43
N TRP A 12 -9.01 -13.16 6.05
CA TRP A 12 -8.61 -12.91 4.64
C TRP A 12 -7.78 -14.02 3.97
N LYS A 13 -7.34 -15.02 4.73
CA LYS A 13 -6.62 -16.20 4.27
C LYS A 13 -7.53 -17.42 4.08
N GLN A 14 -8.77 -17.37 4.56
CA GLN A 14 -9.78 -18.40 4.38
C GLN A 14 -10.46 -18.20 3.02
N ASP A 15 -10.78 -19.30 2.34
CA ASP A 15 -11.57 -19.33 1.10
C ASP A 15 -11.05 -18.42 -0.03
N VAL A 16 -9.73 -18.23 -0.09
CA VAL A 16 -9.07 -17.40 -1.10
C VAL A 16 -9.12 -18.09 -2.47
N SER A 17 -9.53 -17.37 -3.51
CA SER A 17 -9.68 -17.89 -4.87
C SER A 17 -8.60 -17.40 -5.84
N LEU A 18 -7.31 -17.54 -5.50
CA LEU A 18 -6.18 -17.10 -6.34
C LEU A 18 -5.58 -18.22 -7.22
N GLY A 19 -6.19 -19.41 -7.20
CA GLY A 19 -5.72 -20.60 -7.90
C GLY A 19 -4.81 -21.48 -7.04
N ARG A 20 -4.76 -22.79 -7.33
CA ARG A 20 -4.19 -23.83 -6.44
C ARG A 20 -2.76 -23.53 -5.97
N LYS A 21 -1.83 -23.21 -6.89
CA LYS A 21 -0.41 -22.96 -6.57
C LYS A 21 -0.22 -21.68 -5.74
N VAL A 22 -0.94 -20.62 -6.07
CA VAL A 22 -0.84 -19.32 -5.38
C VAL A 22 -1.52 -19.39 -4.01
N ASN A 23 -2.64 -20.08 -3.90
CA ASN A 23 -3.29 -20.32 -2.61
C ASN A 23 -2.38 -21.07 -1.65
N GLN A 24 -1.69 -22.12 -2.11
CA GLN A 24 -0.79 -22.89 -1.26
C GLN A 24 0.34 -22.02 -0.68
N SER A 25 1.04 -21.24 -1.51
CA SER A 25 2.09 -20.35 -1.03
C SER A 25 1.53 -19.23 -0.14
N PHE A 26 0.40 -18.64 -0.52
CA PHE A 26 -0.21 -17.54 0.22
C PHE A 26 -0.71 -17.94 1.61
N VAL A 27 -1.38 -19.09 1.74
CA VAL A 27 -1.91 -19.60 3.01
C VAL A 27 -0.76 -19.94 3.97
N GLN A 28 0.34 -20.50 3.47
CA GLN A 28 1.52 -20.84 4.27
C GLN A 28 2.27 -19.63 4.87
N LEU A 29 2.11 -18.43 4.33
CA LEU A 29 2.77 -17.24 4.88
C LEU A 29 2.27 -16.92 6.31
N PRO A 30 3.13 -16.86 7.34
CA PRO A 30 2.71 -16.69 8.73
C PRO A 30 2.45 -15.20 9.08
N PHE A 31 1.53 -14.54 8.37
CA PHE A 31 1.24 -13.11 8.54
C PHE A 31 0.85 -12.72 9.97
N ALA A 32 0.08 -13.56 10.68
CA ALA A 32 -0.30 -13.28 12.05
C ALA A 32 0.93 -13.21 12.98
N ARG A 33 1.86 -14.16 12.82
CA ARG A 33 3.13 -14.18 13.57
C ARG A 33 4.00 -12.99 13.19
N PHE A 34 4.07 -12.64 11.91
CA PHE A 34 4.82 -11.47 11.45
C PHE A 34 4.32 -10.17 12.09
N ILE A 35 3.00 -9.97 12.13
CA ILE A 35 2.39 -8.81 12.81
C ILE A 35 2.73 -8.81 14.30
N GLN A 36 2.64 -9.96 14.98
CA GLN A 36 3.02 -10.08 16.40
C GLN A 36 4.47 -9.71 16.65
N MET A 37 5.40 -10.13 15.77
CA MET A 37 6.81 -9.77 15.87
C MET A 37 7.04 -8.27 15.70
N ILE A 38 6.31 -7.63 14.76
CA ILE A 38 6.34 -6.18 14.58
C ILE A 38 5.81 -5.48 15.83
N GLN A 39 4.67 -5.93 16.37
CA GLN A 39 4.07 -5.38 17.60
C GLN A 39 5.05 -5.45 18.77
N TYR A 40 5.62 -6.62 19.03
CA TYR A 40 6.63 -6.82 20.06
C TYR A 40 7.81 -5.85 19.90
N LYS A 41 8.35 -5.72 18.69
CA LYS A 41 9.51 -4.85 18.45
C LYS A 41 9.17 -3.36 18.56
N ALA A 42 8.01 -2.95 18.05
CA ALA A 42 7.53 -1.58 18.14
C ALA A 42 7.27 -1.18 19.60
N GLU A 43 6.61 -2.04 20.37
CA GLU A 43 6.35 -1.82 21.80
C GLU A 43 7.65 -1.73 22.61
N SER A 44 8.69 -2.51 22.25
CA SER A 44 10.01 -2.45 22.91
C SER A 44 10.71 -1.09 22.79
N ILE A 45 10.34 -0.28 21.79
CA ILE A 45 10.86 1.09 21.59
C ILE A 45 9.82 2.16 21.93
N GLY A 46 8.72 1.79 22.59
CA GLY A 46 7.64 2.71 22.98
C GLY A 46 6.73 3.15 21.85
N MET A 47 6.73 2.48 20.69
CA MET A 47 5.80 2.77 19.59
C MET A 47 4.49 1.99 19.76
N LYS A 48 3.36 2.68 19.55
CA LYS A 48 2.02 2.05 19.58
C LYS A 48 1.70 1.42 18.23
N VAL A 49 1.22 0.18 18.21
CA VAL A 49 0.73 -0.47 16.99
C VAL A 49 -0.79 -0.54 16.97
N VAL A 50 -1.40 -0.03 15.90
CA VAL A 50 -2.85 -0.04 15.69
C VAL A 50 -3.18 -0.95 14.52
N LEU A 51 -4.02 -1.96 14.78
CA LEU A 51 -4.57 -2.83 13.74
C LEU A 51 -5.91 -2.27 13.26
N THR A 52 -6.05 -2.07 11.95
CA THR A 52 -7.30 -1.61 11.32
C THR A 52 -7.67 -2.50 10.14
N GLU A 53 -8.88 -2.39 9.64
CA GLU A 53 -9.34 -3.14 8.46
C GLU A 53 -8.97 -2.42 7.15
N GLU A 54 -8.76 -3.17 6.06
CA GLU A 54 -8.29 -2.65 4.76
C GLU A 54 -9.38 -2.66 3.67
N SER A 55 -10.63 -2.85 4.02
CA SER A 55 -11.75 -2.92 3.06
C SER A 55 -11.81 -1.65 2.21
N TYR A 56 -12.01 -1.81 0.89
CA TYR A 56 -12.16 -0.70 -0.06
C TYR A 56 -10.98 0.29 -0.16
N THR A 57 -9.82 0.00 0.45
CA THR A 57 -8.62 0.86 0.39
C THR A 57 -7.89 0.81 -0.95
N SER A 58 -8.10 -0.25 -1.73
CA SER A 58 -7.37 -0.50 -2.99
C SER A 58 -7.98 0.15 -4.24
N GLY A 59 -9.22 0.66 -4.14
CA GLY A 59 -9.96 1.26 -5.25
C GLY A 59 -10.51 2.66 -4.94
N THR A 60 -10.26 3.17 -3.75
CA THR A 60 -10.57 4.55 -3.36
C THR A 60 -9.31 5.40 -3.42
N SER A 61 -9.46 6.66 -3.83
CA SER A 61 -8.32 7.54 -4.07
C SER A 61 -8.02 8.40 -2.84
N PHE A 62 -6.81 8.26 -2.31
CA PHE A 62 -6.32 9.15 -1.26
C PHE A 62 -6.12 10.58 -1.80
N LEU A 63 -5.62 10.70 -3.03
CA LEU A 63 -5.30 11.99 -3.66
C LEU A 63 -6.54 12.84 -3.95
N ASP A 64 -7.69 12.20 -4.18
CA ASP A 64 -8.99 12.85 -4.39
C ASP A 64 -9.72 13.12 -3.07
N GLY A 65 -9.10 12.78 -1.93
CA GLY A 65 -9.73 12.98 -0.63
C GLY A 65 -10.95 12.11 -0.42
N GLU A 66 -11.03 10.93 -1.03
CA GLU A 66 -12.16 10.00 -0.86
C GLU A 66 -12.05 9.19 0.43
N ALA A 67 -13.20 8.96 1.07
CA ALA A 67 -13.31 8.00 2.15
C ALA A 67 -13.22 6.56 1.57
N PRO A 68 -12.59 5.62 2.27
CA PRO A 68 -12.49 4.21 1.86
C PRO A 68 -13.82 3.46 2.07
N THR A 69 -14.87 3.88 1.35
CA THR A 69 -16.20 3.29 1.37
C THR A 69 -16.50 2.54 0.07
N LYS A 70 -17.50 1.66 0.11
CA LYS A 70 -17.92 0.85 -1.05
C LYS A 70 -18.41 1.72 -2.21
N ASP A 71 -19.10 2.81 -1.92
CA ASP A 71 -19.71 3.69 -2.94
C ASP A 71 -18.68 4.43 -3.80
N ARG A 72 -17.47 4.65 -3.23
CA ARG A 72 -16.35 5.31 -3.90
C ARG A 72 -15.36 4.32 -4.52
N TYR A 73 -15.62 3.03 -4.38
CA TYR A 73 -14.68 2.00 -4.80
C TYR A 73 -14.72 1.81 -6.32
N ASP A 74 -13.64 2.19 -6.99
CA ASP A 74 -13.47 2.01 -8.42
C ASP A 74 -12.25 1.13 -8.71
N LYS A 75 -12.51 -0.03 -9.34
CA LYS A 75 -11.45 -0.96 -9.77
C LYS A 75 -10.65 -0.43 -10.95
N SER A 76 -11.23 0.42 -11.80
CA SER A 76 -10.61 0.92 -13.02
C SER A 76 -9.36 1.78 -12.73
N ARG A 77 -9.35 2.43 -11.57
CA ARG A 77 -8.23 3.24 -11.08
C ARG A 77 -6.95 2.45 -10.85
N ARG A 78 -7.05 1.14 -10.60
CA ARG A 78 -5.90 0.25 -10.50
C ARG A 78 -5.53 -0.26 -11.88
N VAL A 79 -4.80 0.55 -12.64
CA VAL A 79 -4.40 0.28 -14.03
C VAL A 79 -3.64 -1.04 -14.16
N HIS A 80 -2.61 -1.23 -13.33
CA HIS A 80 -1.88 -2.49 -13.23
C HIS A 80 -1.24 -2.64 -11.85
N ARG A 81 -0.57 -3.77 -11.59
CA ARG A 81 0.15 -3.98 -10.33
C ARG A 81 1.18 -2.86 -10.13
N GLY A 82 1.11 -2.19 -8.98
CA GLY A 82 1.99 -1.08 -8.63
C GLY A 82 1.58 0.29 -9.17
N LEU A 83 0.50 0.42 -9.95
CA LEU A 83 0.04 1.71 -10.49
C LEU A 83 -1.43 1.99 -10.16
N PHE A 84 -1.68 3.16 -9.59
CA PHE A 84 -3.00 3.71 -9.30
C PHE A 84 -3.15 5.09 -9.95
N GLN A 85 -4.32 5.37 -10.51
CA GLN A 85 -4.66 6.63 -11.15
C GLN A 85 -5.84 7.30 -10.42
N ALA A 86 -5.63 8.54 -9.99
CA ALA A 86 -6.65 9.40 -9.39
C ALA A 86 -7.60 9.97 -10.46
N ASN A 87 -8.72 10.57 -10.03
CA ASN A 87 -9.74 11.10 -10.93
C ASN A 87 -9.22 12.23 -11.83
N ASP A 88 -8.27 13.02 -11.32
CA ASP A 88 -7.61 14.10 -12.06
C ASP A 88 -6.47 13.62 -12.98
N GLY A 89 -6.27 12.31 -13.09
CA GLY A 89 -5.25 11.70 -13.93
C GLY A 89 -3.87 11.60 -13.28
N ARG A 90 -3.67 12.10 -12.05
CA ARG A 90 -2.42 11.89 -11.31
C ARG A 90 -2.19 10.40 -11.04
N LYS A 91 -0.92 9.99 -11.13
CA LYS A 91 -0.50 8.61 -10.93
C LYS A 91 0.31 8.49 -9.65
N ILE A 92 0.04 7.44 -8.89
CA ILE A 92 0.76 7.09 -7.66
C ILE A 92 0.95 5.58 -7.60
N ASN A 93 1.95 5.12 -6.85
CA ASN A 93 2.08 3.70 -6.58
C ASN A 93 0.84 3.17 -5.83
N ALA A 94 0.31 2.03 -6.26
CA ALA A 94 -0.91 1.47 -5.69
C ALA A 94 -0.77 1.08 -4.21
N ASP A 95 0.40 0.60 -3.79
CA ASP A 95 0.67 0.22 -2.39
C ASP A 95 0.80 1.48 -1.52
N VAL A 96 1.38 2.56 -2.07
CA VAL A 96 1.44 3.87 -1.40
C VAL A 96 0.04 4.45 -1.21
N ASN A 97 -0.83 4.42 -2.24
CA ASN A 97 -2.22 4.84 -2.10
C ASN A 97 -2.96 4.01 -1.04
N GLY A 98 -2.80 2.69 -1.07
CA GLY A 98 -3.38 1.79 -0.07
C GLY A 98 -2.94 2.12 1.35
N ALA A 99 -1.64 2.35 1.58
CA ALA A 99 -1.11 2.73 2.88
C ALA A 99 -1.70 4.04 3.40
N TYR A 100 -1.83 5.06 2.53
CA TYR A 100 -2.47 6.31 2.91
C TYR A 100 -3.96 6.15 3.24
N GLN A 101 -4.70 5.31 2.49
CA GLN A 101 -6.10 5.03 2.79
C GLN A 101 -6.29 4.25 4.10
N ILE A 102 -5.37 3.34 4.43
CA ILE A 102 -5.35 2.65 5.74
C ILE A 102 -5.16 3.66 6.87
N MET A 103 -4.20 4.57 6.72
CA MET A 103 -3.93 5.61 7.69
C MET A 103 -5.16 6.53 7.88
N ARG A 104 -5.87 6.85 6.81
CA ARG A 104 -7.08 7.68 6.83
C ARG A 104 -8.24 7.09 7.62
N LYS A 105 -8.31 5.75 7.74
CA LYS A 105 -9.31 5.09 8.59
C LYS A 105 -9.03 5.27 10.08
N VAL A 106 -7.76 5.35 10.46
CA VAL A 106 -7.36 5.54 11.85
C VAL A 106 -7.36 7.02 12.21
N PHE A 107 -6.98 7.88 11.26
CA PHE A 107 -6.91 9.32 11.43
C PHE A 107 -7.80 9.99 10.36
N PRO A 108 -9.07 10.29 10.64
CA PRO A 108 -9.96 10.90 9.65
C PRO A 108 -9.46 12.27 9.15
N ASN A 109 -8.79 13.02 10.04
CA ASN A 109 -8.23 14.34 9.77
C ASN A 109 -6.77 14.27 9.28
N VAL A 110 -6.51 13.55 8.18
CA VAL A 110 -5.18 13.52 7.52
C VAL A 110 -4.84 14.83 6.79
N ASN A 111 -5.67 15.87 6.91
CA ASN A 111 -5.45 17.11 6.18
C ASN A 111 -4.26 17.89 6.77
N ALA A 112 -3.12 17.71 6.12
CA ALA A 112 -2.01 18.66 5.92
C ALA A 112 -1.23 19.24 7.12
N ASN A 113 -1.68 19.15 8.37
CA ASN A 113 -1.01 19.85 9.49
C ASN A 113 -0.24 18.94 10.49
N GLY A 114 -0.26 17.62 10.31
CA GLY A 114 0.37 16.67 11.24
C GLY A 114 1.28 15.61 10.61
N ILE A 115 1.42 15.61 9.27
CA ILE A 115 2.39 14.77 8.57
C ILE A 115 3.54 15.69 8.14
N GLU A 116 4.46 15.97 9.06
CA GLU A 116 5.61 16.84 8.82
C GLU A 116 6.65 16.26 7.84
N GLY A 117 6.41 15.08 7.29
CA GLY A 117 7.26 14.56 6.23
C GLY A 117 6.88 13.16 5.77
N VAL A 118 6.86 12.97 4.46
CA VAL A 118 6.98 11.64 3.87
C VAL A 118 8.45 11.24 4.03
N ALA A 119 8.76 10.37 4.99
CA ALA A 119 10.14 9.98 5.28
C ALA A 119 10.83 9.35 4.05
N LEU A 120 10.09 8.57 3.26
CA LEU A 120 10.59 7.89 2.07
C LEU A 120 9.51 7.84 0.98
N ARG A 121 9.85 8.29 -0.23
CA ARG A 121 9.06 8.06 -1.44
C ARG A 121 9.79 7.03 -2.28
N PRO A 122 9.41 5.75 -2.27
CA PRO A 122 10.03 4.78 -3.16
C PRO A 122 9.79 5.21 -4.61
N ALA A 123 10.87 5.55 -5.30
CA ALA A 123 10.87 5.93 -6.70
C ALA A 123 11.42 4.77 -7.53
N VAL A 124 10.71 4.40 -8.59
CA VAL A 124 11.26 3.48 -9.59
C VAL A 124 12.20 4.29 -10.47
N VAL A 125 13.51 4.08 -10.32
CA VAL A 125 14.52 4.67 -11.19
C VAL A 125 14.66 3.76 -12.41
N ALA A 126 14.11 4.19 -13.55
CA ALA A 126 14.44 3.58 -14.82
C ALA A 126 15.84 4.04 -15.21
N LEU A 127 16.84 3.16 -15.04
CA LEU A 127 18.16 3.41 -15.61
C LEU A 127 18.01 3.29 -17.13
N SER A 128 18.04 4.42 -17.83
CA SER A 128 18.22 4.39 -19.28
C SER A 128 19.60 3.81 -19.55
N MET A 129 19.66 2.53 -19.93
CA MET A 129 20.84 2.03 -20.62
C MET A 129 20.88 2.77 -21.95
N SER A 130 21.68 3.83 -22.03
CA SER A 130 22.04 4.44 -23.30
C SER A 130 22.61 3.31 -24.14
N ALA A 131 21.88 2.88 -25.17
CA ALA A 131 22.42 2.02 -26.19
C ALA A 131 23.71 2.69 -26.67
N ARG A 132 24.86 2.04 -26.47
CA ARG A 132 26.08 2.46 -27.15
C ARG A 132 25.78 2.27 -28.62
N ARG A 133 25.54 3.37 -29.33
CA ARG A 133 25.66 3.40 -30.78
C ARG A 133 27.09 2.96 -31.07
N SER A 134 27.28 1.75 -31.57
CA SER A 134 28.45 1.42 -32.36
C SER A 134 28.34 2.24 -33.64
N PHE A 135 28.99 3.40 -33.65
CA PHE A 135 29.33 4.15 -34.85
C PHE A 135 30.58 3.53 -35.48
N ASP A 136 30.50 3.39 -36.81
CA ASP A 136 31.56 3.23 -37.83
C ASP A 136 32.48 1.99 -37.75
N CYS A 137 32.49 1.10 -38.75
CA CYS A 137 32.90 1.23 -40.16
C CYS A 137 34.44 1.24 -40.34
N ALA A 138 34.97 0.10 -40.77
CA ALA A 138 36.04 -0.09 -41.75
C ALA A 138 36.04 -1.58 -42.18
#